data_AF-A0A433U8G5-F1
#
_entry.id   AF-A0A433U8G5-F1
#
_cell.length_a   1.000
_cell.length_b   1.000
_cell.length_c   1.000
_cell.angle_alpha   90.00
_cell.angle_beta   90.00
_cell.angle_gamma   90.00
#
_symmetry.space_group_name_H-M   'P 1'
#
loop_
_entity.id
_entity.type
_entity.pdbx_description
1 polymer ?
#
loop_
_entity_poly.entity_id
_entity_poly.type
_entity_poly.pdbx_seq_one_letter_code
_entity_poly.pdbx_strand_id
1 'polypeptide(L)'
;MAGKEVAEVVNRCDDAKETHNLDLSGCNLTQIPEAVFLLMRSTTLLTCNLSQNLMKRIPSKLPSKFSSLKELNLATNHLSNLPEELRHLEDLTRLDISHNHFKELPQVVFRIDSLKILSAEENEIVEVDIQRLRALPSISEVNLQGNPLASETHSQLVELKDITVLLTPQDPVLDAVD
;
A
#
# COMPACT_ATOMS: atom_id res chain seq x y z
N MET A 1 17.13 -3.15 -23.90
CA MET A 1 15.91 -2.46 -23.41
C MET A 1 16.09 -1.82 -22.03
N ALA A 2 16.92 -2.38 -21.13
CA ALA A 2 17.18 -1.82 -19.78
C ALA A 2 17.72 -0.36 -19.73
N GLY A 3 18.37 0.14 -20.78
CA GLY A 3 19.00 1.48 -20.74
C GLY A 3 18.02 2.65 -20.70
N LYS A 4 16.81 2.50 -21.27
CA LYS A 4 15.81 3.58 -21.32
C LYS A 4 15.08 3.71 -19.98
N GLU A 5 14.73 2.58 -19.37
CA GLU A 5 14.08 2.50 -18.05
C GLU A 5 14.98 3.09 -16.96
N VAL A 6 16.27 2.76 -16.98
CA VAL A 6 17.23 3.30 -16.00
C VAL A 6 17.40 4.82 -16.18
N ALA A 7 17.50 5.32 -17.41
CA ALA A 7 17.61 6.76 -17.65
C ALA A 7 16.36 7.52 -17.17
N GLU A 8 15.18 6.96 -17.39
CA GLU A 8 13.93 7.54 -16.91
C GLU A 8 13.86 7.57 -15.38
N VAL A 9 14.20 6.47 -14.71
CA VAL A 9 14.27 6.40 -13.24
C VAL A 9 15.24 7.43 -12.68
N VAL A 10 16.41 7.61 -13.31
CA VAL A 10 17.41 8.61 -12.87
C VAL A 10 16.85 10.03 -12.96
N ASN A 11 16.22 10.39 -14.08
CA ASN A 11 15.62 11.72 -14.26
C ASN A 11 14.55 11.98 -13.19
N ARG A 12 13.67 11.01 -12.93
CA ARG A 12 12.63 11.14 -11.89
C ARG A 12 13.22 11.20 -10.47
N CYS A 13 14.38 10.58 -10.23
CA CYS A 13 15.11 10.75 -8.97
C CYS A 13 15.67 12.16 -8.81
N ASP A 14 16.14 12.79 -9.89
CA ASP A 14 16.62 14.17 -9.84
C ASP A 14 15.47 15.15 -9.55
N ASP A 15 14.31 14.99 -10.19
CA ASP A 15 13.11 15.78 -9.89
C ASP A 15 12.64 15.60 -8.42
N ALA A 16 12.77 14.37 -7.90
CA ALA A 16 12.42 14.06 -6.51
C ALA A 16 13.32 14.76 -5.48
N LYS A 17 14.52 15.23 -5.86
CA LYS A 17 15.41 16.00 -4.97
C LYS A 17 14.86 17.38 -4.65
N GLU A 18 14.13 17.98 -5.57
CA GLU A 18 13.51 19.30 -5.38
C GLU A 18 12.10 19.20 -4.81
N THR A 19 11.34 18.18 -5.26
CA THR A 19 9.92 18.03 -4.91
C THR A 19 9.67 17.20 -3.67
N HIS A 20 10.67 16.45 -3.18
CA HIS A 20 10.53 15.45 -2.11
C HIS A 20 9.54 14.31 -2.43
N ASN A 21 9.17 14.19 -3.70
CA ASN A 21 8.17 13.24 -4.19
C ASN A 21 8.82 12.34 -5.23
N LEU A 22 9.02 11.07 -4.89
CA LEU A 22 9.64 10.11 -5.79
C LEU A 22 8.57 9.36 -6.57
N ASP A 23 8.38 9.73 -7.83
CA ASP A 23 7.49 9.01 -8.74
C ASP A 23 8.27 8.04 -9.62
N LEU A 24 8.10 6.73 -9.40
CA LEU A 24 8.64 5.64 -10.22
C LEU A 24 7.51 4.78 -10.80
N SER A 25 6.33 5.35 -10.97
CA SER A 25 5.18 4.63 -11.51
C SER A 25 5.33 4.31 -13.00
N GLY A 26 4.83 3.15 -13.44
CA GLY A 26 4.84 2.79 -14.85
C GLY A 26 6.22 2.48 -15.44
N CYS A 27 7.23 2.23 -14.59
CA CYS A 27 8.61 2.00 -15.02
C CYS A 27 8.92 0.51 -15.29
N ASN A 28 7.91 -0.37 -15.36
CA ASN A 28 8.04 -1.83 -15.50
C ASN A 28 9.01 -2.47 -14.48
N LEU A 29 9.09 -1.90 -13.28
CA LEU A 29 10.03 -2.34 -12.26
C LEU A 29 9.59 -3.67 -11.66
N THR A 30 10.47 -4.67 -11.68
CA THR A 30 10.31 -5.89 -10.88
C THR A 30 10.88 -5.74 -9.47
N GLN A 31 11.82 -4.81 -9.31
CA GLN A 31 12.45 -4.41 -8.06
C GLN A 31 12.96 -2.97 -8.19
N ILE A 32 13.16 -2.30 -7.05
CA ILE A 32 13.74 -0.95 -7.02
C ILE A 32 15.24 -1.07 -7.30
N PRO A 33 15.77 -0.39 -8.35
CA PRO A 33 17.19 -0.42 -8.66
C PRO A 33 18.04 0.12 -7.51
N GLU A 34 19.23 -0.46 -7.30
CA GLU A 34 20.13 -0.02 -6.22
C GLU A 34 20.57 1.44 -6.39
N ALA A 35 20.68 1.90 -7.64
CA ALA A 35 20.97 3.29 -7.98
C ALA A 35 19.97 4.28 -7.36
N VAL A 36 18.68 3.94 -7.22
CA VAL A 36 17.68 4.81 -6.60
C VAL A 36 18.05 5.09 -5.14
N PHE A 37 18.41 4.05 -4.38
CA PHE A 37 18.82 4.22 -2.98
C PHE A 37 20.11 5.02 -2.82
N LEU A 38 21.00 4.99 -3.83
CA LEU A 38 22.24 5.77 -3.83
C LEU A 38 21.97 7.23 -4.19
N LEU A 39 21.16 7.50 -5.22
CA LEU A 39 20.81 8.83 -5.68
C LEU A 39 19.98 9.61 -4.66
N MET A 40 19.11 8.91 -3.92
CA MET A 40 18.20 9.49 -2.94
C MET A 40 18.75 9.47 -1.51
N ARG A 41 20.04 9.13 -1.31
CA ARG A 41 20.62 8.97 0.03
C ARG A 41 20.64 10.26 0.85
N SER A 42 20.71 11.42 0.21
CA SER A 42 20.71 12.74 0.88
C SER A 42 19.38 13.47 0.78
N THR A 43 18.34 12.81 0.28
CA THR A 43 17.03 13.44 0.04
C THR A 43 16.00 12.84 0.97
N THR A 44 15.36 13.69 1.75
CA THR A 44 14.19 13.30 2.54
C THR A 44 12.99 13.20 1.60
N LEU A 45 12.44 12.00 1.45
CA LEU A 45 11.22 11.78 0.67
C LEU A 45 9.99 11.82 1.58
N LEU A 46 8.97 12.55 1.13
CA LEU A 46 7.68 12.64 1.78
C LEU A 46 6.65 11.74 1.09
N THR A 47 6.72 11.61 -0.24
CA THR A 47 5.85 10.71 -0.99
C THR A 47 6.67 9.82 -1.91
N CYS A 48 6.21 8.58 -2.06
CA CYS A 48 6.80 7.63 -3.01
C CYS A 48 5.70 6.90 -3.77
N ASN A 49 5.71 7.04 -5.09
CA ASN A 49 4.80 6.35 -5.99
C ASN A 49 5.56 5.25 -6.75
N LEU A 50 5.21 4.00 -6.47
CA LEU A 50 5.73 2.80 -7.13
C LEU A 50 4.61 2.06 -7.88
N SER A 51 3.48 2.73 -8.12
CA SER A 51 2.32 2.10 -8.76
C SER A 51 2.57 1.69 -10.21
N GLN A 52 1.73 0.81 -10.76
CA GLN A 52 1.80 0.38 -12.17
C GLN A 52 3.18 -0.22 -12.53
N ASN A 53 3.69 -1.09 -11.66
CA ASN A 53 4.94 -1.81 -11.88
C ASN A 53 4.68 -3.32 -11.81
N LEU A 54 5.74 -4.12 -11.87
CA LEU A 54 5.68 -5.59 -11.87
C LEU A 54 6.27 -6.16 -10.57
N MET A 55 6.20 -5.39 -9.47
CA MET A 55 6.86 -5.74 -8.22
C MET A 55 6.10 -6.88 -7.52
N LYS A 56 6.84 -7.91 -7.11
CA LYS A 56 6.30 -9.02 -6.30
C LYS A 56 6.58 -8.87 -4.80
N ARG A 57 7.52 -8.00 -4.44
CA ARG A 57 7.93 -7.73 -3.06
C ARG A 57 8.50 -6.34 -2.96
N ILE A 58 8.28 -5.69 -1.82
CA ILE A 58 8.98 -4.45 -1.46
C ILE A 58 10.27 -4.82 -0.71
N PRO A 59 11.42 -4.20 -1.03
CA PRO A 59 12.67 -4.46 -0.33
C PRO A 59 12.62 -3.91 1.12
N SER A 60 13.07 -4.68 2.09
CA SER A 60 13.13 -4.29 3.52
C SER A 60 13.98 -3.05 3.81
N LYS A 61 14.88 -2.69 2.89
CA LYS A 61 15.68 -1.45 2.97
C LYS A 61 14.88 -0.18 2.64
N LEU A 62 13.73 -0.27 1.97
CA LEU A 62 12.94 0.91 1.58
C LEU A 62 12.49 1.73 2.80
N PRO A 63 11.87 1.13 3.83
CA PRO A 63 11.48 1.85 5.03
C PRO A 63 12.66 2.52 5.76
N SER A 64 13.80 1.82 5.85
CA SER A 64 15.00 2.34 6.51
C SER A 64 15.69 3.46 5.73
N LYS A 65 15.48 3.55 4.42
CA LYS A 65 16.07 4.61 3.59
C LYS A 65 15.18 5.84 3.48
N PHE A 66 13.87 5.64 3.51
CA PHE A 66 12.89 6.71 3.35
C PHE A 66 12.00 6.79 4.59
N SER A 67 12.61 6.98 5.76
CA SER A 67 11.91 6.92 7.06
C SER A 67 10.86 8.03 7.26
N SER A 68 11.00 9.15 6.56
CA SER A 68 10.07 10.30 6.64
C SER A 68 8.93 10.24 5.62
N LEU A 69 8.69 9.07 4.99
CA LEU A 69 7.59 8.90 4.06
C LEU A 69 6.25 9.07 4.76
N LYS A 70 5.42 9.94 4.19
CA LYS A 70 4.04 10.21 4.60
C LYS A 70 3.03 9.49 3.74
N GLU A 71 3.36 9.27 2.47
CA GLU A 71 2.48 8.61 1.50
C GLU A 71 3.29 7.59 0.68
N LEU A 72 2.78 6.37 0.61
CA LEU A 72 3.37 5.28 -0.17
C LEU A 72 2.29 4.67 -1.05
N ASN A 73 2.46 4.78 -2.38
CA ASN A 73 1.58 4.18 -3.35
C ASN A 73 2.26 2.97 -4.00
N LEU A 74 1.68 1.79 -3.81
CA LEU A 74 2.11 0.50 -4.37
C LEU A 74 1.04 -0.12 -5.27
N ALA A 75 0.03 0.66 -5.67
CA ALA A 75 -1.11 0.15 -6.41
C ALA A 75 -0.71 -0.46 -7.76
N THR A 76 -1.50 -1.40 -8.27
CA THR A 76 -1.27 -2.01 -9.60
C THR A 76 0.13 -2.63 -9.68
N ASN A 77 0.38 -3.61 -8.84
CA ASN A 77 1.60 -4.43 -8.81
C ASN A 77 1.21 -5.91 -8.66
N HIS A 78 2.19 -6.78 -8.38
CA HIS A 78 1.97 -8.20 -8.12
C HIS A 78 2.34 -8.57 -6.68
N LEU A 79 2.12 -7.66 -5.73
CA LEU A 79 2.46 -7.87 -4.32
C LEU A 79 1.45 -8.84 -3.68
N SER A 80 1.96 -9.74 -2.86
CA SER A 80 1.14 -10.62 -2.02
C SER A 80 1.48 -10.51 -0.53
N ASN A 81 2.55 -9.78 -0.19
CA ASN A 81 2.94 -9.47 1.17
C ASN A 81 3.74 -8.16 1.23
N LEU A 82 3.84 -7.59 2.41
CA LEU A 82 4.66 -6.42 2.71
C LEU A 82 5.76 -6.74 3.73
N PRO A 83 6.93 -6.09 3.67
CA PRO A 83 8.00 -6.28 4.64
C PRO A 83 7.61 -5.74 6.02
N GLU A 84 7.98 -6.44 7.09
CA GLU A 84 7.72 -6.02 8.48
C GLU A 84 8.35 -4.66 8.81
N GLU A 85 9.40 -4.27 8.09
CA GLU A 85 10.10 -3.02 8.29
C GLU A 85 9.27 -1.78 7.95
N LEU A 86 8.12 -1.90 7.27
CA LEU A 86 7.22 -0.76 7.03
C LEU A 86 6.71 -0.13 8.32
N ARG A 87 6.68 -0.89 9.43
CA ARG A 87 6.35 -0.36 10.76
C ARG A 87 7.28 0.77 11.23
N HIS A 88 8.47 0.89 10.65
CA HIS A 88 9.43 1.95 10.98
C HIS A 88 9.14 3.27 10.28
N LEU A 89 8.14 3.32 9.39
CA LEU A 89 7.69 4.57 8.78
C LEU A 89 6.73 5.30 9.74
N GLU A 90 7.30 5.94 10.75
CA GLU A 90 6.56 6.63 11.83
C GLU A 90 5.72 7.81 11.35
N ASP A 91 6.00 8.33 10.14
CA ASP A 91 5.27 9.44 9.53
C ASP A 91 4.24 8.98 8.48
N LEU A 92 4.13 7.67 8.20
CA LEU A 92 3.30 7.17 7.10
C LEU A 92 1.82 7.30 7.45
N THR A 93 1.13 8.18 6.73
CA THR A 93 -0.30 8.45 6.91
C THR A 93 -1.19 7.85 5.84
N ARG A 94 -0.65 7.61 4.63
CA ARG A 94 -1.38 7.00 3.52
C ARG A 94 -0.61 5.84 2.93
N LEU A 95 -1.27 4.70 2.81
CA LEU A 95 -0.75 3.52 2.14
C LEU A 95 -1.78 3.03 1.12
N ASP A 96 -1.36 2.90 -0.12
CA ASP A 96 -2.17 2.32 -1.19
C ASP A 96 -1.52 1.02 -1.68
N ILE A 97 -2.24 -0.09 -1.52
CA ILE A 97 -1.89 -1.43 -1.99
C ILE A 97 -2.96 -2.00 -2.93
N SER A 98 -3.78 -1.13 -3.53
CA SER A 98 -4.89 -1.54 -4.40
C SER A 98 -4.41 -2.28 -5.65
N HIS A 99 -5.25 -3.11 -6.27
CA HIS A 99 -4.89 -3.88 -7.47
C HIS A 99 -3.59 -4.70 -7.31
N ASN A 100 -3.57 -5.55 -6.29
CA ASN A 100 -2.48 -6.49 -6.00
C ASN A 100 -3.07 -7.90 -5.73
N HIS A 101 -2.28 -8.81 -5.17
CA HIS A 101 -2.67 -10.20 -4.87
C HIS A 101 -2.64 -10.51 -3.36
N PHE A 102 -3.06 -9.54 -2.53
CA PHE A 102 -3.15 -9.77 -1.08
C PHE A 102 -4.34 -10.67 -0.76
N LYS A 103 -4.10 -11.77 -0.05
CA LYS A 103 -5.16 -12.71 0.40
C LYS A 103 -5.73 -12.40 1.78
N GLU A 104 -4.97 -11.64 2.54
CA GLU A 104 -5.29 -11.13 3.87
C GLU A 104 -4.70 -9.73 3.98
N LEU A 105 -5.23 -8.91 4.88
CA LEU A 105 -4.61 -7.62 5.17
C LEU A 105 -3.24 -7.86 5.85
N PRO A 106 -2.13 -7.36 5.28
CA PRO A 106 -0.80 -7.71 5.75
C PRO A 106 -0.56 -7.22 7.18
N GLN A 107 -0.06 -8.11 8.05
CA GLN A 107 0.06 -7.87 9.49
C GLN A 107 0.85 -6.61 9.87
N VAL A 108 1.77 -6.17 9.02
CA VAL A 108 2.56 -4.95 9.23
C VAL A 108 1.69 -3.69 9.25
N VAL A 109 0.56 -3.67 8.53
CA VAL A 109 -0.36 -2.51 8.49
C VAL A 109 -0.91 -2.19 9.88
N PHE A 110 -1.19 -3.22 10.69
CA PHE A 110 -1.64 -3.05 12.08
C PHE A 110 -0.56 -2.50 13.03
N ARG A 111 0.66 -2.31 12.54
CA ARG A 111 1.83 -1.86 13.32
C ARG A 111 2.35 -0.50 12.85
N ILE A 112 1.63 0.16 11.94
CA ILE A 112 1.94 1.51 11.47
C ILE A 112 1.00 2.47 12.21
N ASP A 113 1.39 2.91 13.39
CA ASP A 113 0.53 3.69 14.30
C ASP A 113 0.11 5.05 13.72
N SER A 114 0.89 5.58 12.77
CA SER A 114 0.62 6.83 12.07
C SER A 114 -0.38 6.71 10.92
N LEU A 115 -0.73 5.47 10.50
CA LEU A 115 -1.53 5.24 9.31
C LEU A 115 -2.96 5.74 9.51
N LYS A 116 -3.40 6.62 8.60
CA LYS A 116 -4.73 7.23 8.61
C LYS A 116 -5.62 6.63 7.54
N ILE A 117 -5.05 6.40 6.36
CA ILE A 117 -5.79 6.00 5.17
C ILE A 117 -5.09 4.80 4.54
N LEU A 118 -5.85 3.73 4.40
CA LEU A 118 -5.40 2.49 3.77
C LEU A 118 -6.33 2.18 2.59
N SER A 119 -5.77 2.07 1.40
CA SER A 119 -6.49 1.52 0.25
C SER A 119 -5.95 0.14 -0.08
N ALA A 120 -6.83 -0.86 -0.04
CA ALA A 120 -6.55 -2.23 -0.43
C ALA A 120 -7.61 -2.74 -1.40
N GLU A 121 -8.15 -1.84 -2.21
CA GLU A 121 -9.16 -2.13 -3.23
C GLU A 121 -8.67 -3.17 -4.24
N GLU A 122 -9.57 -4.00 -4.77
CA GLU A 122 -9.30 -4.94 -5.86
C GLU A 122 -8.11 -5.86 -5.54
N ASN A 123 -8.25 -6.59 -4.44
CA ASN A 123 -7.32 -7.63 -3.98
C ASN A 123 -8.10 -8.94 -3.75
N GLU A 124 -7.42 -9.96 -3.22
CA GLU A 124 -8.01 -11.28 -2.92
C GLU A 124 -8.29 -11.43 -1.41
N ILE A 125 -8.53 -10.33 -0.69
CA ILE A 125 -8.66 -10.32 0.78
C ILE A 125 -9.98 -10.99 1.19
N VAL A 126 -9.87 -12.09 1.93
CA VAL A 126 -11.05 -12.82 2.45
C VAL A 126 -11.38 -12.42 3.88
N GLU A 127 -10.35 -12.19 4.69
CA GLU A 127 -10.49 -11.91 6.13
C GLU A 127 -9.64 -10.72 6.54
N VAL A 128 -10.12 -9.99 7.57
CA VAL A 128 -9.45 -8.87 8.20
C VAL A 128 -9.60 -8.99 9.71
N ASP A 129 -8.52 -8.79 10.46
CA ASP A 129 -8.57 -8.75 11.92
C ASP A 129 -9.20 -7.42 12.38
N ILE A 130 -10.51 -7.46 12.63
CA ILE A 130 -11.33 -6.31 13.01
C ILE A 130 -10.87 -5.70 14.34
N GLN A 131 -10.43 -6.52 15.30
CA GLN A 131 -9.97 -6.04 16.60
C GLN A 131 -8.70 -5.22 16.46
N ARG A 132 -7.75 -5.69 15.64
CA ARG A 132 -6.52 -4.94 15.36
C ARG A 132 -6.78 -3.69 14.52
N LEU A 133 -7.65 -3.79 13.51
CA LEU A 133 -8.02 -2.64 12.70
C LEU A 133 -8.61 -1.52 13.56
N ARG A 134 -9.49 -1.87 14.51
CA ARG A 134 -10.08 -0.93 15.46
C ARG A 134 -9.09 -0.38 16.48
N ALA A 135 -8.06 -1.15 16.83
CA ALA A 135 -7.03 -0.74 17.80
C ALA A 135 -6.02 0.25 17.21
N LEU A 136 -5.98 0.45 15.89
CA LEU A 136 -5.10 1.42 15.25
C LEU A 136 -5.46 2.85 15.70
N PRO A 137 -4.52 3.61 16.27
CA PRO A 137 -4.83 4.87 16.95
C PRO A 137 -5.19 6.01 15.99
N SER A 138 -4.71 5.95 14.74
CA SER A 138 -4.83 7.05 13.77
C SER A 138 -5.70 6.72 12.55
N ILE A 139 -6.13 5.46 12.39
CA ILE A 139 -6.84 5.03 11.18
C ILE A 139 -8.21 5.71 11.12
N SER A 140 -8.52 6.31 9.98
CA SER A 140 -9.78 7.00 9.73
C SER A 140 -10.53 6.43 8.53
N GLU A 141 -9.81 5.88 7.55
CA GLU A 141 -10.38 5.37 6.32
C GLU A 141 -9.69 4.09 5.87
N VAL A 142 -10.49 3.08 5.50
CA VAL A 142 -10.03 1.80 4.99
C VAL A 142 -10.89 1.42 3.79
N ASN A 143 -10.29 1.35 2.60
CA ASN A 143 -10.94 0.89 1.39
C ASN A 143 -10.63 -0.59 1.13
N LEU A 144 -11.66 -1.42 1.13
CA LEU A 144 -11.63 -2.86 0.86
C LEU A 144 -12.60 -3.25 -0.28
N GLN A 145 -13.00 -2.30 -1.12
CA GLN A 145 -13.80 -2.58 -2.31
C GLN A 145 -13.08 -3.57 -3.24
N GLY A 146 -13.83 -4.30 -4.07
CA GLY A 146 -13.28 -5.31 -4.97
C GLY A 146 -12.63 -6.52 -4.29
N ASN A 147 -12.84 -6.76 -2.99
CA ASN A 147 -12.29 -7.93 -2.29
C ASN A 147 -13.36 -8.99 -2.00
N PRO A 148 -13.02 -10.30 -2.09
CA PRO A 148 -13.90 -11.42 -1.78
C PRO A 148 -14.03 -11.65 -0.26
N LEU A 149 -14.38 -10.61 0.49
CA LEU A 149 -14.53 -10.67 1.95
C LEU A 149 -15.62 -11.69 2.34
N ALA A 150 -15.34 -12.50 3.35
CA ALA A 150 -16.34 -13.38 3.94
C ALA A 150 -17.52 -12.56 4.51
N SER A 151 -18.74 -13.09 4.43
CA SER A 151 -19.96 -12.37 4.87
C SER A 151 -19.93 -11.95 6.33
N GLU A 152 -19.32 -12.76 7.19
CA GLU A 152 -19.10 -12.42 8.60
C GLU A 152 -18.16 -11.19 8.74
N THR A 153 -17.03 -11.20 8.04
CA THR A 153 -16.07 -10.08 8.05
C THR A 153 -16.70 -8.81 7.49
N HIS A 154 -17.49 -8.91 6.41
CA HIS A 154 -18.22 -7.77 5.85
C HIS A 154 -19.20 -7.17 6.87
N SER A 155 -20.01 -8.02 7.51
CA SER A 155 -20.99 -7.58 8.53
C SER A 155 -20.29 -6.85 9.68
N GLN A 156 -19.20 -7.40 10.19
CA GLN A 156 -18.41 -6.79 11.27
C GLN A 156 -17.78 -5.45 10.85
N LEU A 157 -17.30 -5.34 9.61
CA LEU A 157 -16.73 -4.09 9.07
C LEU A 157 -17.79 -2.99 8.92
N VAL A 158 -19.02 -3.34 8.54
CA VAL A 158 -20.14 -2.38 8.45
C VAL A 158 -20.55 -1.85 9.83
N GLU A 159 -20.41 -2.65 10.89
CA GLU A 159 -20.72 -2.24 12.25
C GLU A 159 -19.68 -1.27 12.86
N LEU A 160 -18.49 -1.13 12.25
CA LEU A 160 -17.48 -0.18 12.69
C LEU A 160 -17.94 1.26 12.42
N LYS A 161 -18.25 1.99 13.50
CA LYS A 161 -18.62 3.41 13.44
C LYS A 161 -17.46 4.37 13.69
N ASP A 162 -16.35 3.83 14.19
CA ASP A 162 -15.17 4.60 14.58
C ASP A 162 -14.28 4.93 13.35
N ILE A 163 -14.42 4.17 12.25
CA ILE A 163 -13.57 4.22 11.06
C ILE A 163 -14.48 4.22 9.81
N THR A 164 -14.13 4.99 8.79
CA THR A 164 -14.82 4.94 7.49
C THR A 164 -14.33 3.73 6.72
N VAL A 165 -15.18 2.71 6.55
CA VAL A 165 -14.84 1.52 5.76
C VAL A 165 -15.59 1.54 4.43
N LEU A 166 -14.86 1.53 3.32
CA LEU A 166 -15.44 1.39 1.98
C LEU A 166 -15.43 -0.08 1.59
N LEU A 167 -16.61 -0.63 1.31
CA LEU A 167 -16.83 -2.03 0.99
C LEU A 167 -17.56 -2.16 -0.34
N THR A 168 -17.35 -3.28 -1.03
CA THR A 168 -18.22 -3.64 -2.15
C THR A 168 -19.63 -3.87 -1.60
N PRO A 169 -20.67 -3.32 -2.23
CA PRO A 169 -22.04 -3.70 -1.91
C PRO A 169 -22.21 -5.20 -2.09
N GLN A 170 -22.66 -5.92 -1.07
CA GLN A 170 -23.09 -7.30 -1.25
C GLN A 170 -24.45 -7.28 -1.95
N ASP A 171 -24.56 -7.94 -3.11
CA ASP A 171 -25.84 -8.12 -3.77
C ASP A 171 -26.75 -8.98 -2.89
N PRO A 172 -27.95 -8.50 -2.50
CA PRO A 172 -28.85 -9.23 -1.60
C PRO A 172 -29.56 -10.45 -2.27
N VAL A 173 -29.10 -10.94 -3.43
CA VAL A 173 -29.92 -11.79 -4.32
C VAL A 173 -29.32 -13.17 -4.67
N LEU A 174 -28.15 -13.55 -4.14
CA LEU A 174 -27.56 -14.87 -4.47
C LEU A 174 -27.78 -15.97 -3.42
N ASP A 175 -28.36 -15.66 -2.25
CA ASP A 175 -28.83 -16.68 -1.27
C ASP A 175 -30.27 -17.18 -1.54
N ALA A 176 -30.85 -16.83 -2.69
CA ALA A 176 -32.15 -17.31 -3.13
C ALA A 176 -32.03 -18.11 -4.44
N VAL A 177 -31.26 -19.19 -4.43
CA VAL A 177 -31.34 -20.23 -5.46
C VAL A 177 -31.34 -21.63 -4.80
N ASP A 178 -32.58 -22.12 -4.69
CA ASP A 178 -33.08 -23.51 -4.54
C ASP A 178 -32.41 -24.48 -3.56
#